data_AF-A0A967LA24-F1
#
_entry.id   AF-A0A967LA24-F1
#
_cell.length_a   1.000
_cell.length_b   1.000
_cell.length_c   1.000
_cell.angle_alpha   90.00
_cell.angle_beta   90.00
_cell.angle_gamma   90.00
#
_symmetry.space_group_name_H-M   'P 1'
#
loop_
_entity.id
_entity.type
_entity.pdbx_description
1 polymer ?
#
loop_
_entity_poly.entity_id
_entity_poly.type
_entity_poly.pdbx_seq_one_letter_code
_entity_poly.pdbx_strand_id
1 'polypeptide(L)' 'MSRALGPLRPEVAIVLGSGLGGLASAVDDSTTIPYEQIPGFPQPTVAGHGGFLIAAEIEGVPAILQSGRF' A
#
# COMPACT_ATOMS: atom_id res chain seq x y z
N MET A 1 -10.24 -0.65 18.72
CA MET A 1 -9.98 -0.75 17.27
C MET A 1 -8.55 -0.29 17.02
N SER A 2 -7.65 -1.19 16.63
CA SER A 2 -6.29 -0.82 16.23
C SER A 2 -6.36 -0.10 14.89
N ARG A 3 -5.74 1.07 14.81
CA ARG A 3 -5.70 1.86 13.59
C ARG A 3 -4.50 1.38 12.77
N ALA A 4 -4.75 0.61 11.70
CA ALA A 4 -3.70 0.01 10.88
C ALA A 4 -2.72 1.02 10.26
N LEU A 5 -3.13 2.28 10.10
CA LEU A 5 -2.33 3.37 9.53
C LEU A 5 -1.55 4.18 10.57
N GLY A 6 -1.57 3.79 11.86
CA GLY A 6 -0.93 4.55 12.92
C GLY A 6 -1.40 6.02 12.95
N PRO A 7 -0.51 7.00 13.21
CA PRO A 7 -0.89 8.42 13.23
C PRO A 7 -1.08 9.02 11.83
N LEU A 8 -0.69 8.33 10.76
CA LEU A 8 -0.74 8.87 9.39
C LEU A 8 -2.17 9.24 8.98
N ARG A 9 -2.28 10.34 8.23
CA ARG A 9 -3.50 10.84 7.58
C ARG A 9 -3.24 10.97 6.09
N PRO A 10 -3.36 9.89 5.31
CA PRO A 10 -3.10 9.93 3.87
C PRO A 10 -4.03 10.91 3.17
N GLU A 11 -3.46 11.77 2.34
CA GLU A 11 -4.19 12.73 1.49
C GLU A 11 -4.33 12.20 0.05
N VAL A 12 -3.42 11.32 -0.35
CA VAL A 12 -3.36 10.76 -1.70
C VAL A 12 -3.30 9.23 -1.64
N ALA A 13 -3.95 8.58 -2.60
CA ALA A 13 -3.81 7.15 -2.86
C ALA A 13 -3.21 6.92 -4.26
N ILE A 14 -2.21 6.06 -4.35
CA ILE A 14 -1.48 5.74 -5.59
C ILE A 14 -1.66 4.24 -5.87
N VAL A 15 -2.21 3.88 -7.03
CA VAL A 15 -2.34 2.46 -7.43
C VAL A 15 -1.18 2.08 -8.33
N LEU A 16 -0.39 1.09 -7.89
CA LEU A 16 0.79 0.63 -8.61
C LEU A 16 0.41 -0.43 -9.65
N GLY A 17 0.72 -0.10 -10.90
CA GLY A 17 0.56 -0.98 -12.05
C GLY A 17 1.61 -2.09 -12.13
N SER A 18 1.50 -2.90 -13.17
CA SER A 18 2.44 -3.98 -13.45
C SER A 18 3.83 -3.39 -13.72
N GLY A 19 4.87 -3.97 -13.13
CA GLY A 19 6.25 -3.46 -13.24
C GLY A 19 6.63 -2.34 -12.26
N LEU A 20 5.67 -1.79 -11.49
CA LEU A 20 5.92 -0.73 -10.51
C LEU A 20 6.08 -1.23 -9.07
N GLY A 21 6.15 -2.55 -8.87
CA GLY A 21 6.35 -3.14 -7.53
C GLY A 21 7.65 -2.70 -6.85
N GLY A 22 8.67 -2.33 -7.62
CA GLY A 22 9.92 -1.77 -7.07
C GLY A 22 9.73 -0.43 -6.35
N LEU A 23 8.75 0.38 -6.76
CA LEU A 23 8.45 1.65 -6.09
C LEU A 23 7.93 1.39 -4.67
N ALA A 24 7.03 0.40 -4.51
CA ALA A 24 6.55 -0.02 -3.21
C ALA A 24 7.67 -0.47 -2.26
N SER A 25 8.69 -1.16 -2.77
CA SER A 25 9.83 -1.62 -1.98
C SER A 25 10.85 -0.53 -1.65
N ALA A 26 10.82 0.61 -2.35
CA ALA A 26 11.77 1.71 -2.17
C ALA A 26 11.28 2.78 -1.17
N VAL A 27 10.10 2.59 -0.58
CA VAL A 27 9.53 3.54 0.38
C VAL A 27 10.03 3.22 1.79
N ASP A 28 10.89 4.10 2.30
CA ASP A 28 11.40 4.06 3.67
C ASP A 28 10.34 4.49 4.70
N ASP A 29 10.54 4.14 5.98
CA ASP A 29 9.67 4.50 7.12
C ASP A 29 8.16 4.26 6.88
N SER A 30 7.82 3.11 6.29
CA SER A 30 6.48 2.78 5.88
C SER A 30 5.78 1.73 6.76
N THR A 31 4.45 1.77 6.76
CA THR A 31 3.59 0.72 7.36
C THR A 31 2.96 -0.11 6.25
N THR A 32 3.34 -1.39 6.18
CA THR A 32 2.80 -2.34 5.20
C THR A 32 1.63 -3.12 5.80
N ILE A 33 0.50 -3.12 5.09
CA ILE A 33 -0.74 -3.79 5.49
C ILE A 33 -1.10 -4.80 4.40
N PRO A 34 -0.96 -6.12 4.65
CA PRO A 34 -1.39 -7.15 3.73
C PRO A 34 -2.90 -7.06 3.45
N TYR A 35 -3.33 -7.28 2.20
CA TYR A 35 -4.77 -7.24 1.83
C TYR A 35 -5.61 -8.25 2.62
N GLU A 36 -5.03 -9.41 2.97
CA GLU A 36 -5.67 -10.43 3.82
C GLU A 36 -6.09 -9.91 5.21
N GLN A 37 -5.47 -8.84 5.70
CA GLN A 37 -5.80 -8.24 7.00
C GLN A 37 -6.87 -7.14 6.86
N ILE A 38 -7.31 -6.81 5.64
CA ILE A 38 -8.27 -5.76 5.36
C ILE A 38 -9.62 -6.40 5.02
N PRO A 39 -10.64 -6.30 5.90
CA PRO A 39 -11.95 -6.87 5.64
C PRO A 39 -12.56 -6.36 4.33
N GLY A 40 -12.95 -7.28 3.45
CA GLY A 40 -13.56 -6.97 2.16
C GLY A 40 -12.60 -6.63 1.03
N PHE A 41 -11.28 -6.62 1.26
CA PHE A 41 -10.31 -6.46 0.17
C PHE A 41 -10.15 -7.74 -0.66
N PRO A 42 -10.02 -7.62 -1.99
CA PRO A 42 -9.77 -8.78 -2.84
C PRO A 42 -8.36 -9.33 -2.66
N GLN A 43 -8.22 -10.64 -2.84
CA GLN A 43 -6.91 -11.29 -2.89
C GLN A 43 -6.29 -11.12 -4.29
N PRO A 44 -5.01 -10.76 -4.41
CA PRO A 44 -4.35 -10.71 -5.71
C PRO A 44 -4.21 -12.11 -6.29
N THR A 45 -4.60 -12.29 -7.54
CA THR A 45 -4.48 -13.57 -8.27
C THR A 45 -3.36 -13.56 -9.32
N VAL A 46 -2.71 -12.41 -9.54
CA VAL A 46 -1.71 -12.18 -10.58
C VAL A 46 -0.30 -12.12 -9.99
N ALA A 47 0.63 -12.87 -10.58
CA ALA A 47 2.04 -12.83 -10.20
C ALA A 47 2.63 -11.42 -10.37
N GLY A 48 3.34 -10.94 -9.35
CA GLY A 48 3.92 -9.58 -9.33
C GLY A 48 3.04 -8.49 -8.72
N HIS A 49 1.80 -8.83 -8.31
CA HIS A 49 0.97 -7.95 -7.49
C HIS A 49 1.23 -8.28 -6.03
N GLY A 50 1.91 -7.36 -5.32
CA GLY A 50 2.43 -7.61 -3.97
C GLY A 50 1.35 -7.95 -2.95
N GLY A 51 0.13 -7.42 -3.13
CA GLY A 51 -0.98 -7.76 -2.25
C GLY A 51 -0.98 -7.03 -0.92
N PHE A 52 -0.46 -5.82 -0.90
CA PHE A 52 -0.35 -5.00 0.29
C PHE A 52 -0.60 -3.51 -0.01
N LEU A 53 -1.18 -2.83 0.97
CA LEU A 53 -1.16 -1.38 1.06
C LEU A 53 0.10 -0.96 1.80
N ILE A 54 0.71 0.13 1.37
CA ILE A 54 1.84 0.76 2.04
C ILE A 54 1.41 2.17 2.42
N ALA A 55 1.47 2.49 3.70
CA ALA A 55 1.21 3.81 4.22
C ALA A 55 2.54 4.48 4.54
N ALA A 56 2.84 5.62 3.91
CA ALA A 56 4.11 6.31 4.06
C ALA A 56 4.00 7.78 3.67
N GLU A 57 5.09 8.51 3.85
CA GLU A 57 5.26 9.84 3.29
C GLU A 57 6.06 9.75 1.98
N ILE A 58 5.55 10.37 0.91
CA ILE A 58 6.22 10.44 -0.39
C ILE A 58 6.44 11.93 -0.68
N GLU A 59 7.71 12.36 -0.73
CA GLU A 59 8.08 13.76 -0.98
C GLU A 59 7.34 14.76 -0.04
N GLY A 60 7.23 14.43 1.25
CA GLY A 60 6.53 15.28 2.23
C GLY A 60 5.00 15.08 2.28
N VAL A 61 4.44 14.24 1.40
CA VAL A 61 2.99 14.04 1.29
C VAL A 61 2.59 12.70 1.90
N PRO A 62 1.71 12.67 2.91
CA PRO A 62 1.20 11.42 3.46
C PRO A 62 0.35 10.71 2.41
N ALA A 63 0.74 9.48 2.05
CA ALA A 63 0.14 8.72 0.98
C ALA A 63 -0.11 7.26 1.36
N ILE A 64 -1.04 6.63 0.64
CA ILE A 64 -1.17 5.17 0.57
C ILE A 64 -0.82 4.70 -0.83
N LEU A 65 0.04 3.69 -0.93
CA LEU A 65 0.34 2.99 -2.17
C LEU A 65 -0.34 1.63 -2.16
N GLN A 66 -1.10 1.33 -3.21
CA GLN A 66 -1.71 0.02 -3.44
C GLN A 66 -0.81 -0.79 -4.38
N SER A 67 -0.11 -1.79 -3.84
CA SER A 67 0.81 -2.62 -4.63
C SER A 67 0.05 -3.72 -5.38
N GLY A 68 -0.23 -3.44 -6.65
CA GLY A 68 -1.03 -4.31 -7.50
C GLY A 68 -2.52 -4.01 -7.43
N ARG A 69 -3.17 -4.17 -8.57
CA ARG A 69 -4.62 -4.04 -8.80
C ARG A 69 -5.27 -5.40 -9.07
N PHE A 70 -6.59 -5.45 -9.14
CA PHE A 70 -7.35 -6.69 -9.36
C PHE A 70 -7.68 -6.86 -10.84
#